data_AF-A0A6J6K9X7-F1
#
_entry.id   AF-A0A6J6K9X7-F1
#
_cell.length_a   1.000
_cell.length_b   1.000
_cell.length_c   1.000
_cell.angle_alpha   90.00
_cell.angle_beta   90.00
_cell.angle_gamma   90.00
#
_symmetry.space_group_name_H-M   'P 1'
#
loop_
_entity.id
_entity.type
_entity.pdbx_description
1 polymer ?
#
loop_
_entity_poly.entity_id
_entity_poly.type
_entity_poly.pdbx_seq_one_letter_code
_entity_poly.pdbx_strand_id
1 'polypeptide(L)'
;MNVGVVDSLESAIDHIATFGTQHTEAIVTEDKESARKFIAMSDCAAVMVNASTRFTDGEQMGFGAEIGISNQKLHARGPMGLEAMTTTTWVVTGTGQIRS
;
A
#
# COMPACT_ATOMS: atom_id res chain seq x y z
N MET A 1 -6.01 -8.18 -22.89
CA MET A 1 -5.40 -6.87 -22.54
C MET A 1 -6.51 -5.84 -22.63
N ASN A 2 -6.74 -5.08 -21.55
CA ASN A 2 -7.70 -3.97 -21.53
C ASN A 2 -6.91 -2.66 -21.59
N VAL A 3 -7.32 -1.71 -22.44
CA VAL A 3 -6.64 -0.43 -22.65
C VAL A 3 -7.71 0.65 -22.73
N GLY A 4 -7.54 1.71 -21.94
CA GLY A 4 -8.39 2.89 -21.96
C GLY A 4 -7.57 4.15 -22.20
N VAL A 5 -8.15 5.13 -22.88
CA VAL A 5 -7.58 6.48 -23.02
C VAL A 5 -8.32 7.40 -22.06
N VAL A 6 -7.57 8.28 -21.41
CA VAL A 6 -8.09 9.27 -20.45
C VAL A 6 -7.52 10.65 -20.78
N ASP A 7 -8.29 11.70 -20.50
CA ASP A 7 -7.95 13.06 -20.90
C ASP A 7 -6.98 13.75 -19.93
N SER A 8 -6.92 13.28 -18.66
CA SER A 8 -6.07 13.86 -17.63
C SER A 8 -5.62 12.85 -16.57
N LEU A 9 -4.68 13.28 -15.72
CA LEU A 9 -4.22 12.52 -14.56
C LEU A 9 -5.36 12.25 -13.57
N GLU A 10 -6.23 13.24 -13.34
CA GLU A 10 -7.39 13.10 -12.46
C GLU A 10 -8.35 12.03 -12.97
N SER A 11 -8.62 12.02 -14.28
CA SER A 11 -9.45 10.97 -14.89
C SER A 11 -8.81 9.58 -14.75
N ALA A 12 -7.48 9.47 -14.81
CA ALA A 12 -6.77 8.22 -14.54
C ALA A 12 -6.95 7.76 -13.09
N ILE A 13 -6.77 8.68 -12.13
CA ILE A 13 -6.92 8.43 -10.70
C ILE A 13 -8.36 8.01 -10.36
N ASP A 14 -9.35 8.73 -10.89
CA ASP A 14 -10.77 8.43 -10.67
C ASP A 14 -11.15 7.06 -11.24
N HIS A 15 -10.62 6.70 -12.41
CA HIS A 15 -10.81 5.38 -13.00
C HIS A 15 -10.24 4.28 -12.10
N ILE A 16 -8.99 4.45 -11.63
CA ILE A 16 -8.33 3.51 -10.72
C ILE A 16 -9.09 3.40 -9.40
N ALA A 17 -9.54 4.53 -8.83
CA ALA A 17 -10.31 4.53 -7.59
C ALA A 17 -11.66 3.80 -7.73
N THR A 18 -12.29 3.89 -8.90
CA THR A 18 -13.60 3.27 -9.17
C THR A 18 -13.50 1.77 -9.45
N PHE A 19 -12.50 1.34 -10.23
CA PHE A 19 -12.43 -0.02 -10.76
C PHE A 19 -11.26 -0.85 -10.24
N GLY A 20 -10.25 -0.20 -9.67
CA GLY A 20 -9.09 -0.86 -9.07
C GLY A 20 -9.48 -1.66 -7.84
N THR A 21 -8.66 -2.67 -7.53
CA THR A 21 -8.85 -3.52 -6.35
C THR A 21 -8.02 -3.06 -5.16
N GLN A 22 -7.43 -1.86 -5.25
CA GLN A 22 -6.57 -1.28 -4.21
C GLN A 22 -5.33 -2.13 -3.90
N HIS A 23 -4.86 -2.93 -4.87
CA HIS A 23 -3.69 -3.80 -4.70
C HIS A 23 -2.40 -3.07 -5.08
N THR A 24 -2.18 -2.79 -6.36
CA THR A 24 -0.96 -2.10 -6.83
C THR A 24 -1.27 -1.28 -8.04
N GLU A 25 -0.90 0.00 -7.98
CA GLU A 25 -1.14 0.95 -9.06
C GLU A 25 0.16 1.66 -9.40
N ALA A 26 0.34 2.03 -10.66
CA ALA A 26 1.58 2.62 -11.15
C ALA A 26 1.33 3.81 -12.07
N ILE A 27 2.21 4.80 -12.00
CA ILE A 27 2.30 5.91 -12.96
C ILE A 27 3.67 5.90 -13.63
N VAL A 28 3.67 6.18 -14.94
CA VAL A 28 4.89 6.47 -15.71
C VAL A 28 4.85 7.94 -16.10
N THR A 29 5.77 8.75 -15.57
CA THR A 29 5.82 10.20 -15.83
C THR A 29 7.21 10.78 -15.51
N GLU A 30 7.64 11.78 -16.27
CA GLU A 30 8.81 12.60 -15.95
C GLU A 30 8.44 13.84 -15.12
N ASP A 31 7.15 14.19 -15.05
CA ASP A 31 6.65 15.30 -14.24
C ASP A 31 6.54 14.92 -12.76
N LYS A 32 7.34 15.59 -11.94
CA LYS A 32 7.39 15.37 -10.49
C LYS A 32 6.11 15.79 -9.79
N GLU A 33 5.37 16.77 -10.31
CA GLU A 33 4.10 17.19 -9.70
C GLU A 33 3.02 16.14 -9.94
N SER A 34 2.91 15.63 -11.17
CA SER A 34 2.05 14.49 -11.51
C SER A 34 2.34 13.26 -10.64
N ALA A 35 3.62 12.89 -10.47
CA ALA A 35 4.00 11.77 -9.61
C ALA A 35 3.57 11.97 -8.15
N ARG A 36 3.81 13.16 -7.58
CA ARG A 36 3.39 13.49 -6.20
C ARG A 36 1.88 13.44 -6.05
N LYS A 37 1.14 13.97 -7.03
CA LYS A 37 -0.33 13.95 -7.01
C LYS A 37 -0.87 12.53 -7.10
N PHE A 38 -0.31 11.70 -7.97
CA PHE A 38 -0.70 10.28 -8.08
C PHE A 38 -0.47 9.54 -6.76
N ILE A 39 0.69 9.72 -6.12
CA ILE A 39 0.98 9.13 -4.80
C ILE A 39 -0.03 9.59 -3.75
N ALA A 40 -0.28 10.90 -3.64
CA ALA A 40 -1.14 11.46 -2.61
C ALA A 40 -2.61 11.02 -2.75
N MET A 41 -3.06 10.73 -3.97
CA MET A 41 -4.45 10.39 -4.27
C MET A 41 -4.69 8.88 -4.39
N SER A 42 -3.64 8.06 -4.46
CA SER A 42 -3.77 6.61 -4.60
C SER A 42 -3.99 5.94 -3.25
N ASP A 43 -5.12 5.27 -3.10
CA ASP A 43 -5.45 4.46 -1.93
C ASP A 43 -5.35 2.95 -2.24
N CYS A 44 -4.12 2.47 -2.41
CA CYS A 44 -3.83 1.06 -2.68
C CYS A 44 -2.69 0.54 -1.79
N ALA A 45 -2.42 -0.76 -1.85
CA ALA A 45 -1.41 -1.39 -1.01
C ALA A 45 0.04 -1.00 -1.40
N ALA A 46 0.27 -0.69 -2.69
CA ALA A 46 1.55 -0.19 -3.17
C ALA A 46 1.37 0.74 -4.37
N VAL A 47 2.04 1.90 -4.32
CA VAL A 47 2.06 2.88 -5.42
C VAL A 47 3.45 2.89 -6.04
N MET A 48 3.52 2.67 -7.35
CA MET A 48 4.77 2.67 -8.10
C MET A 48 4.90 3.93 -8.96
N VAL A 49 6.09 4.52 -9.00
CA VAL A 49 6.42 5.62 -9.93
C VAL A 49 7.58 5.18 -10.80
N ASN A 50 7.37 5.12 -12.12
CA ASN A 50 8.38 4.67 -13.09
C ASN A 50 8.96 3.28 -12.77
N ALA A 51 8.17 2.42 -12.14
CA ALA A 51 8.52 1.05 -11.78
C ALA A 51 7.37 0.10 -12.07
N SER A 52 7.70 -1.16 -12.37
CA SER A 52 6.70 -2.19 -12.67
C SER A 52 5.85 -2.53 -11.44
N THR A 53 4.55 -2.77 -11.63
CA THR A 53 3.66 -3.28 -10.58
C THR A 53 4.06 -4.66 -10.07
N ARG A 54 4.90 -5.39 -10.81
CA ARG A 54 5.45 -6.69 -10.38
C ARG A 54 6.36 -6.63 -9.15
N PHE A 55 6.82 -5.44 -8.75
CA PHE A 55 7.64 -5.25 -7.56
C PHE A 55 6.85 -5.25 -6.23
N THR A 56 5.52 -5.34 -6.26
CA THR A 56 4.74 -5.63 -5.04
C THR A 56 4.89 -7.10 -4.69
N ASP A 57 5.94 -7.39 -3.93
CA ASP A 57 6.37 -8.72 -3.54
C ASP A 57 7.30 -8.58 -2.33
N GLY A 58 7.13 -9.43 -1.31
CA GLY A 58 7.87 -9.35 -0.07
C GLY A 58 9.37 -9.53 -0.22
N GLU A 59 9.84 -10.42 -1.11
CA GLU A 59 11.27 -10.58 -1.37
C GLU A 59 11.84 -9.33 -2.04
N GLN A 60 11.14 -8.81 -3.06
CA GLN A 60 11.54 -7.59 -3.77
C GLN A 60 11.55 -6.35 -2.86
N MET A 61 10.67 -6.28 -1.86
CA MET A 61 10.60 -5.20 -0.88
C MET A 61 11.53 -5.39 0.32
N GLY A 62 12.30 -6.48 0.38
CA GLY A 62 13.31 -6.72 1.42
C GLY A 62 12.77 -7.34 2.71
N PHE A 63 11.57 -7.95 2.67
CA PHE A 63 10.93 -8.58 3.82
C PHE A 63 11.45 -10.01 4.03
N GLY A 64 12.19 -10.55 3.06
CA GLY A 64 12.77 -11.90 3.05
C GLY A 64 11.77 -13.00 2.74
N ALA A 65 10.54 -12.91 3.24
CA ALA A 65 9.44 -13.79 2.91
C ALA A 65 8.09 -13.05 3.00
N GLU A 66 7.07 -13.59 2.35
CA GLU A 66 5.69 -13.17 2.50
C GLU A 66 4.75 -14.36 2.70
N ILE A 67 3.70 -14.19 3.51
CA ILE A 67 2.56 -15.13 3.54
C ILE A 67 1.55 -14.84 2.43
N GLY A 68 1.54 -13.60 1.93
CA GLY A 68 0.68 -13.10 0.88
C GLY A 68 0.62 -11.58 0.91
N ILE A 69 -0.22 -11.00 0.05
CA ILE A 69 -0.35 -9.56 -0.12
C ILE A 69 -1.76 -9.14 0.30
N SER A 70 -1.86 -8.23 1.27
CA SER A 70 -3.13 -7.69 1.75
C SER A 70 -3.44 -6.35 1.09
N ASN A 71 -4.62 -6.21 0.50
CA ASN A 71 -5.17 -4.91 0.10
C ASN A 71 -6.11 -4.31 1.17
N GLN A 72 -6.27 -4.95 2.33
CA GLN A 72 -7.08 -4.45 3.43
C GLN A 72 -6.38 -3.32 4.18
N LYS A 73 -7.15 -2.39 4.76
CA LYS A 73 -6.60 -1.22 5.46
C LYS A 73 -6.18 -1.50 6.91
N LEU A 74 -6.72 -2.53 7.54
CA LEU A 74 -6.48 -2.82 8.94
C LEU A 74 -5.33 -3.83 9.10
N HIS A 75 -4.57 -3.69 10.20
CA HIS A 75 -3.46 -4.57 10.60
C HIS A 75 -2.24 -4.51 9.68
N ALA A 76 -2.31 -5.13 8.50
CA ALA A 76 -1.22 -5.19 7.55
C ALA A 76 -1.74 -4.97 6.12
N ARG A 77 -1.03 -4.13 5.35
CA ARG A 77 -1.36 -3.77 3.97
C ARG A 77 -0.09 -3.80 3.12
N GLY A 78 -0.18 -4.41 1.95
CA GLY A 78 0.96 -4.77 1.10
C GLY A 78 1.46 -6.18 1.38
N PRO A 79 2.67 -6.52 0.92
CA PRO A 79 3.32 -7.78 1.26
C PRO A 79 3.40 -7.97 2.78
N MET A 80 2.95 -9.11 3.27
CA MET A 80 2.89 -9.41 4.70
C MET A 80 4.06 -10.32 5.12
N GLY A 81 5.10 -9.71 5.68
CA GLY A 81 6.25 -10.40 6.26
C GLY A 81 6.00 -10.89 7.70
N LEU A 82 7.07 -11.31 8.39
CA LEU A 82 6.98 -11.88 9.74
C LEU A 82 6.30 -10.96 10.77
N GLU A 83 6.54 -9.65 10.70
CA GLU A 83 5.92 -8.68 11.63
C GLU A 83 4.40 -8.68 11.54
N ALA A 84 3.84 -8.88 10.34
CA ALA A 84 2.40 -8.96 10.11
C ALA A 84 1.76 -10.24 10.70
N MET A 85 2.57 -11.21 11.16
CA MET A 85 2.10 -12.41 11.86
C MET A 85 2.15 -12.28 13.38
N THR A 86 2.42 -11.07 13.89
CA THR A 86 2.50 -10.80 15.33
C THR A 86 1.31 -9.95 15.81
N THR A 87 1.16 -9.85 17.12
CA THR A 87 0.21 -8.94 17.78
C THR A 87 0.91 -8.26 18.96
N THR A 88 0.28 -7.23 19.52
CA THR A 88 0.81 -6.51 20.68
C THR A 88 0.15 -6.96 21.98
N THR A 89 0.89 -6.92 23.09
CA THR A 89 0.38 -7.22 24.43
C THR A 89 0.95 -6.19 25.39
N TRP A 90 0.09 -5.64 26.26
CA TRP A 90 0.50 -4.73 27.32
C TRP A 90 0.94 -5.52 28.55
N VAL A 91 2.17 -5.30 28.99
CA VAL A 91 2.72 -5.92 30.21
C VAL A 91 2.92 -4.82 31.25
N VAL A 92 2.23 -4.93 32.39
CA VAL A 92 2.31 -3.96 33.49
C VAL A 92 2.76 -4.69 34.76
N THR A 93 3.83 -4.20 35.38
CA THR A 93 4.30 -4.67 36.69
C THR A 93 4.01 -3.61 37.74
N GLY A 94 3.25 -3.99 38.76
CA GLY A 94 2.79 -3.09 39.83
C GLY A 94 3.36 -3.43 41.20
N THR A 95 3.31 -2.45 42.11
CA THR A 95 3.73 -2.55 43.52
C THR A 95 2.73 -1.91 44.48
N GLY A 96 1.48 -1.67 44.04
CA GLY A 96 0.43 -1.04 44.87
C GLY A 96 -0.28 0.14 44.22
N GLN A 97 -0.28 0.23 42.89
CA GLN A 97 -0.97 1.28 42.15
C GLN A 97 -2.48 1.18 42.38
N ILE A 98 -3.09 2.31 42.74
CA ILE A 98 -4.52 2.47 42.94
C ILE A 98 -5.04 3.39 41.84
N ARG A 99 -6.22 3.10 41.27
CA ARG A 99 -6.90 3.98 40.32
C ARG A 99 -8.01 4.71 41.07
N SER A 100 -7.94 6.04 41.11
CA SER A 100 -8.97 6.93 41.64
C SER A 100 -10.03 7.28 40.60
#